data_AF-A0A946L020-F1
#
_entry.id   AF-A0A946L020-F1
#
_cell.length_a   1.000
_cell.length_b   1.000
_cell.length_c   1.000
_cell.angle_alpha   90.00
_cell.angle_beta   90.00
_cell.angle_gamma   90.00
#
_symmetry.space_group_name_H-M   'P 1'
#
loop_
_entity.id
_entity.type
_entity.pdbx_description
1 polymer ?
#
loop_
_entity_poly.entity_id
_entity_poly.type
_entity_poly.pdbx_seq_one_letter_code
_entity_poly.pdbx_strand_id
1 'polypeptide(L)'
;MKKSYSTFGLFSLIIVALITIFLGFLFGMDNPLPWIVLAVLAIIPYMHERKIRREYIDWSDKYMVGIELIDHDHQKLVGLLNQVVSAANFNMGDSYVRSVISEVVDYTKYHFDREEGLMRDNGYPGLEEHQVQHRSMIEQVEKFSKRIEERPNCEDDVCMEIYRFLKSWLINHITHTDKEVGKYLLSKGQH
;
A
#
# COMPACT_ATOMS: atom_id res chain seq x y z
N MET A 1 0.32 -24.55 -13.46
CA MET A 1 -0.79 -25.53 -13.47
C MET A 1 -1.71 -25.52 -12.23
N LYS A 2 -1.50 -24.66 -11.21
CA LYS A 2 -2.41 -24.58 -10.03
C LYS A 2 -3.64 -23.66 -10.19
N LYS A 3 -3.64 -22.70 -11.12
CA LYS A 3 -4.73 -21.69 -11.27
C LYS A 3 -6.08 -22.27 -11.79
N SER A 4 -6.06 -23.35 -12.58
CA SER A 4 -7.31 -23.94 -13.14
C SER A 4 -8.22 -24.56 -12.07
N TYR A 5 -7.64 -25.06 -10.99
CA TYR A 5 -8.39 -25.68 -9.89
C TYR A 5 -9.10 -24.65 -9.00
N SER A 6 -8.59 -23.41 -8.89
CA SER A 6 -9.20 -22.39 -8.03
C SER A 6 -10.43 -21.74 -8.67
N THR A 7 -10.41 -21.52 -9.99
CA THR A 7 -11.58 -21.00 -10.71
C THR A 7 -12.70 -22.04 -10.74
N PHE A 8 -12.37 -23.31 -11.03
CA PHE A 8 -13.34 -24.40 -11.01
C PHE A 8 -13.99 -24.62 -9.62
N GLY A 9 -13.20 -24.51 -8.56
CA GLY A 9 -13.70 -24.59 -7.18
C GLY A 9 -14.63 -23.44 -6.82
N LEU A 10 -14.32 -22.22 -7.26
CA LEU A 10 -15.16 -21.04 -7.04
C LEU A 10 -16.50 -21.14 -7.78
N PHE A 11 -16.48 -21.56 -9.05
CA PHE A 11 -17.72 -21.80 -9.81
C PHE A 11 -18.60 -22.85 -9.14
N SER A 12 -18.00 -23.95 -8.69
CA SER A 12 -18.73 -25.01 -7.97
C SER A 12 -19.39 -24.48 -6.69
N LEU A 13 -18.70 -23.64 -5.91
CA LEU A 13 -19.25 -23.02 -4.70
C LEU A 13 -20.42 -22.06 -5.00
N ILE A 14 -20.31 -21.26 -6.05
CA ILE A 14 -21.37 -20.35 -6.47
C ILE A 14 -22.61 -21.14 -6.92
N ILE A 15 -22.42 -22.20 -7.71
CA ILE A 15 -23.53 -23.06 -8.16
C ILE A 15 -24.23 -23.71 -6.97
N VAL A 16 -23.48 -24.25 -6.01
CA VAL A 16 -24.06 -24.81 -4.77
C VAL A 16 -24.86 -23.75 -4.02
N ALA A 17 -24.32 -22.54 -3.85
CA ALA A 17 -25.02 -21.46 -3.16
C ALA A 17 -26.33 -21.06 -3.87
N LEU A 18 -26.33 -20.98 -5.20
CA LEU A 18 -27.53 -20.69 -5.99
C LEU A 18 -28.58 -21.79 -5.88
N ILE A 19 -28.17 -23.06 -5.91
CA ILE A 19 -29.07 -24.21 -5.71
C ILE A 19 -29.67 -24.17 -4.31
N THR A 20 -28.87 -23.89 -3.27
CA THR A 20 -29.36 -23.78 -1.89
C THR A 20 -30.38 -22.65 -1.73
N ILE A 21 -30.14 -21.49 -2.34
CA ILE A 21 -31.08 -20.37 -2.34
C ILE A 21 -32.39 -20.76 -3.03
N PHE A 22 -32.29 -21.33 -4.24
CA PHE A 22 -33.46 -21.75 -5.02
C PHE A 22 -34.29 -22.81 -4.31
N LEU A 23 -33.65 -23.89 -3.84
CA LEU A 23 -34.33 -24.96 -3.11
C LEU A 23 -34.93 -24.45 -1.81
N GLY A 24 -34.23 -23.61 -1.05
CA GLY A 24 -34.75 -23.09 0.22
C GLY A 24 -36.01 -22.25 0.03
N PHE A 25 -36.08 -21.43 -1.02
CA PHE A 25 -37.28 -20.65 -1.33
C PHE A 25 -38.45 -21.50 -1.86
N LEU A 26 -38.20 -22.69 -2.43
CA LEU A 26 -39.28 -23.63 -2.77
C LEU A 26 -40.03 -24.14 -1.53
N PHE A 27 -39.40 -24.08 -0.35
CA PHE A 27 -40.01 -24.47 0.94
C PHE A 27 -40.62 -23.29 1.71
N GLY A 28 -40.74 -22.10 1.11
CA GLY A 28 -41.33 -20.90 1.73
C GLY A 28 -40.33 -19.77 1.97
N MET A 29 -40.82 -18.52 2.01
CA MET A 29 -39.99 -17.32 2.23
C MET A 29 -39.57 -17.13 3.69
N ASP A 30 -40.25 -17.82 4.60
CA ASP A 30 -39.94 -17.93 6.03
C ASP A 30 -38.76 -18.86 6.31
N ASN A 31 -38.29 -19.62 5.31
CA ASN A 31 -37.06 -20.39 5.42
C ASN A 31 -35.84 -19.47 5.58
N PRO A 32 -35.07 -19.56 6.68
CA PRO A 32 -33.94 -18.68 6.92
C PRO A 32 -32.71 -19.01 6.05
N LEU A 33 -32.62 -20.23 5.49
CA LEU A 33 -31.41 -20.69 4.78
C LEU A 33 -31.05 -19.82 3.55
N PRO A 34 -31.97 -19.50 2.62
CA PRO A 34 -31.68 -18.60 1.50
C PRO A 34 -31.19 -17.22 1.95
N TRP A 35 -31.81 -16.65 2.99
CA TRP A 35 -31.44 -15.34 3.54
C TRP A 35 -30.04 -15.36 4.15
N ILE A 36 -29.67 -16.43 4.88
CA ILE A 36 -28.32 -16.60 5.42
C ILE A 36 -27.29 -16.70 4.30
N VAL A 37 -27.56 -17.50 3.26
CA VAL A 37 -26.64 -17.66 2.12
C VAL A 37 -26.47 -16.33 1.38
N LEU A 38 -27.55 -15.58 1.13
CA LEU A 38 -27.49 -14.24 0.55
C LEU A 38 -26.68 -13.27 1.42
N ALA A 39 -26.87 -13.30 2.74
CA ALA A 39 -26.09 -12.47 3.67
C ALA A 39 -24.60 -12.81 3.59
N VAL A 40 -24.21 -14.09 3.58
CA VAL A 40 -22.81 -14.51 3.44
C VAL A 40 -22.22 -14.06 2.10
N LEU A 41 -22.96 -14.25 0.99
CA LEU A 41 -22.53 -13.84 -0.34
C LEU A 41 -22.34 -12.31 -0.46
N ALA A 42 -23.12 -11.52 0.29
CA ALA A 42 -22.94 -10.07 0.36
C ALA A 42 -21.81 -9.65 1.31
N ILE A 43 -21.64 -10.34 2.44
CA ILE A 43 -20.63 -10.03 3.46
C ILE A 43 -19.22 -10.28 2.92
N ILE A 44 -18.98 -11.36 2.16
CA ILE A 44 -17.64 -11.69 1.64
C ILE A 44 -17.04 -10.56 0.78
N PRO A 45 -17.67 -10.07 -0.30
CA PRO A 45 -17.14 -8.97 -1.10
C PRO A 45 -17.07 -7.67 -0.29
N TYR A 46 -18.06 -7.39 0.56
CA TYR A 46 -18.03 -6.23 1.44
C TYR A 46 -16.82 -6.24 2.39
N MET A 47 -16.51 -7.39 3.02
CA MET A 47 -15.35 -7.56 3.87
C MET A 47 -14.05 -7.45 3.10
N HIS A 48 -13.99 -8.00 1.89
CA HIS A 48 -12.83 -7.93 1.01
C HIS A 48 -12.54 -6.47 0.59
N GLU A 49 -13.53 -5.74 0.09
CA GLU A 49 -13.42 -4.33 -0.26
C GLU A 49 -13.02 -3.48 0.95
N ARG A 50 -13.63 -3.73 2.12
CA ARG A 50 -13.30 -3.03 3.35
C ARG A 50 -11.86 -3.30 3.81
N LYS A 51 -11.36 -4.52 3.63
CA LYS A 51 -9.96 -4.87 3.92
C LYS A 51 -9.01 -4.10 3.01
N ILE A 52 -9.27 -4.09 1.70
CA ILE A 52 -8.46 -3.36 0.72
C ILE A 52 -8.47 -1.86 1.03
N ARG A 53 -9.65 -1.28 1.26
CA ARG A 53 -9.77 0.15 1.58
C ARG A 53 -8.97 0.56 2.82
N ARG A 54 -8.87 -0.32 3.83
CA ARG A 54 -8.05 -0.06 5.03
C ARG A 54 -6.55 -0.11 4.76
N GLU A 55 -6.13 -0.82 3.72
CA GLU A 55 -4.73 -0.86 3.32
C GLU A 55 -4.31 0.45 2.67
N TYR A 56 -5.19 1.16 1.95
CA TYR A 56 -4.87 2.45 1.31
C TYR A 56 -4.44 3.51 2.33
N ILE A 57 -3.67 4.47 1.83
CA ILE A 57 -3.29 5.68 2.53
C ILE A 57 -4.13 6.83 1.97
N ASP A 58 -5.00 7.38 2.82
CA ASP A 58 -5.71 8.61 2.50
C ASP A 58 -4.80 9.80 2.79
N TRP A 59 -4.41 10.54 1.74
CA TRP A 59 -3.67 11.78 1.92
C TRP A 59 -4.52 12.78 2.72
N SER A 60 -3.88 13.52 3.62
CA SER A 60 -4.52 14.57 4.40
C SER A 60 -3.48 15.60 4.83
N ASP A 61 -3.93 16.81 5.12
CA ASP A 61 -3.08 17.96 5.47
C ASP A 61 -2.20 17.71 6.71
N LYS A 62 -2.53 16.70 7.53
CA LYS A 62 -1.67 16.29 8.64
C LYS A 62 -0.29 15.78 8.20
N TYR A 63 -0.13 15.40 6.93
CA TYR A 63 1.13 14.98 6.33
C TYR A 63 1.87 16.11 5.61
N MET A 64 1.31 17.33 5.62
CA MET A 64 2.02 18.49 5.09
C MET A 64 3.12 18.93 6.06
N VAL A 65 4.28 19.24 5.48
CA VAL A 65 5.41 19.89 6.16
C VAL A 65 5.46 21.39 5.85
N GLY A 66 4.70 21.85 4.85
CA GLY A 66 4.57 23.26 4.49
C GLY A 66 5.60 23.75 3.48
N ILE A 67 6.32 22.82 2.84
CA ILE A 67 7.26 23.10 1.74
C ILE A 67 6.69 22.40 0.51
N GLU A 68 6.19 23.16 -0.47
CA GLU A 68 5.41 22.68 -1.63
C GLU A 68 6.13 21.53 -2.35
N LEU A 69 7.43 21.68 -2.54
CA LEU A 69 8.27 20.69 -3.20
C LEU A 69 8.28 19.34 -2.46
N ILE A 70 8.38 19.37 -1.13
CA ILE A 70 8.40 18.18 -0.27
C ILE A 70 6.99 17.59 -0.17
N ASP A 71 5.97 18.43 -0.02
CA ASP A 71 4.58 17.99 0.09
C ASP A 71 4.10 17.29 -1.20
N HIS A 72 4.51 17.78 -2.37
CA HIS A 72 4.26 17.12 -3.65
C HIS A 72 4.93 15.75 -3.76
N ASP A 73 6.13 15.60 -3.20
CA ASP A 73 6.80 14.30 -3.16
C ASP A 73 6.08 13.29 -2.29
N HIS A 74 5.70 13.71 -1.09
CA HIS A 74 4.97 12.88 -0.16
C HIS A 74 3.64 12.42 -0.76
N GLN A 75 2.91 13.31 -1.44
CA GLN A 75 1.69 12.96 -2.17
C GLN A 75 1.95 11.91 -3.25
N LYS A 76 3.03 12.09 -4.04
CA LYS A 76 3.39 11.12 -5.07
C LYS A 76 3.81 9.78 -4.49
N LEU A 77 4.61 9.75 -3.43
CA LEU A 77 5.00 8.52 -2.73
C LEU A 77 3.78 7.77 -2.18
N VAL A 78 2.83 8.49 -1.58
CA VAL A 78 1.54 7.93 -1.13
C VAL A 78 0.75 7.36 -2.31
N GLY A 79 0.72 8.06 -3.44
CA GLY A 79 0.08 7.59 -4.68
C GLY A 79 0.71 6.28 -5.19
N LEU A 80 2.03 6.20 -5.26
CA LEU A 80 2.75 5.00 -5.68
C LEU A 80 2.51 3.82 -4.73
N LEU A 81 2.51 4.07 -3.42
CA LEU A 81 2.17 3.05 -2.42
C LEU A 81 0.74 2.52 -2.61
N ASN A 82 -0.23 3.39 -2.86
CA ASN A 82 -1.60 2.96 -3.17
C ASN A 82 -1.69 2.15 -4.48
N GLN A 83 -0.81 2.41 -5.46
CA GLN A 83 -0.71 1.58 -6.67
C GLN A 83 -0.18 0.18 -6.35
N VAL A 84 0.77 0.03 -5.41
CA VAL A 84 1.22 -1.31 -4.96
C VAL A 84 0.07 -2.13 -4.39
N VAL A 85 -0.76 -1.53 -3.53
CA VAL A 85 -1.96 -2.21 -2.96
C VAL A 85 -2.92 -2.62 -4.07
N SER A 86 -3.15 -1.74 -5.03
CA SER A 86 -4.03 -2.01 -6.17
C SER A 86 -3.49 -3.19 -6.99
N ALA A 87 -2.22 -3.14 -7.37
CA ALA A 87 -1.56 -4.15 -8.18
C ALA A 87 -1.61 -5.53 -7.51
N ALA A 88 -1.35 -5.59 -6.20
CA ALA A 88 -1.38 -6.82 -5.41
C ALA A 88 -2.80 -7.39 -5.26
N ASN A 89 -3.80 -6.56 -4.95
CA ASN A 89 -5.16 -7.05 -4.68
C ASN A 89 -5.97 -7.36 -5.94
N PHE A 90 -5.70 -6.68 -7.06
CA PHE A 90 -6.39 -6.92 -8.33
C PHE A 90 -5.65 -7.89 -9.27
N ASN A 91 -4.61 -8.58 -8.76
CA ASN A 91 -3.86 -9.61 -9.48
C ASN A 91 -3.36 -9.11 -10.85
N MET A 92 -2.82 -7.90 -10.89
CA MET A 92 -2.33 -7.24 -12.11
C MET A 92 -1.04 -7.88 -12.67
N GLY A 93 -0.54 -8.93 -12.01
CA GLY A 93 0.61 -9.72 -12.42
C GLY A 93 1.89 -9.31 -11.70
N ASP A 94 2.71 -10.29 -11.37
CA ASP A 94 3.95 -10.13 -10.58
C ASP A 94 4.92 -9.12 -11.20
N SER A 95 5.02 -9.08 -12.53
CA SER A 95 5.89 -8.13 -13.23
C SER A 95 5.47 -6.69 -13.01
N TYR A 96 4.16 -6.42 -13.01
CA TYR A 96 3.62 -5.09 -12.77
C TYR A 96 3.77 -4.68 -11.31
N VAL A 97 3.49 -5.58 -10.36
CA VAL A 97 3.71 -5.30 -8.93
C VAL A 97 5.18 -4.95 -8.68
N ARG A 98 6.12 -5.70 -9.28
CA ARG A 98 7.56 -5.44 -9.18
C ARG A 98 7.96 -4.10 -9.78
N SER A 99 7.40 -3.72 -10.94
CA SER A 99 7.71 -2.43 -11.55
C SER A 99 7.24 -1.26 -10.68
N VAL A 100 6.03 -1.37 -10.10
CA VAL A 100 5.51 -0.32 -9.19
C VAL A 100 6.36 -0.25 -7.92
N ILE A 101 6.77 -1.38 -7.34
CA ILE A 101 7.69 -1.38 -6.19
C ILE A 101 9.01 -0.69 -6.56
N SER A 102 9.62 -1.03 -7.70
CA SER A 102 10.85 -0.36 -8.17
C SER A 102 10.67 1.14 -8.29
N GLU A 103 9.54 1.59 -8.86
CA GLU A 103 9.22 3.01 -9.00
C GLU A 103 9.10 3.70 -7.63
N VAL A 104 8.51 3.04 -6.61
CA VAL A 104 8.50 3.57 -5.24
C VAL A 104 9.92 3.74 -4.71
N VAL A 105 10.80 2.76 -4.91
CA VAL A 105 12.19 2.82 -4.42
C VAL A 105 12.95 3.96 -5.09
N ASP A 106 12.88 4.03 -6.42
CA ASP A 106 13.60 5.04 -7.20
C ASP A 106 13.11 6.45 -6.86
N TYR A 107 11.79 6.64 -6.73
CA TYR A 107 11.22 7.92 -6.36
C TYR A 107 11.56 8.32 -4.91
N THR A 108 11.65 7.35 -4.00
CA THR A 108 12.08 7.59 -2.61
C THR A 108 13.52 8.12 -2.57
N LYS A 109 14.44 7.49 -3.30
CA LYS A 109 15.84 7.95 -3.39
C LYS A 109 15.93 9.38 -3.91
N TYR A 110 15.20 9.66 -4.98
CA TYR A 110 15.12 11.00 -5.56
C TYR A 110 14.56 12.05 -4.58
N HIS A 111 13.51 11.69 -3.84
CA HIS A 111 12.92 12.55 -2.82
C HIS A 111 13.93 12.85 -1.69
N PHE A 112 14.60 11.83 -1.15
CA PHE A 112 15.62 12.01 -0.11
C PHE A 112 16.76 12.91 -0.56
N ASP A 113 17.30 12.70 -1.77
CA ASP A 113 18.38 13.55 -2.30
C ASP A 113 17.97 15.02 -2.37
N ARG A 114 16.70 15.29 -2.73
CA ARG A 114 16.17 16.64 -2.83
C ARG A 114 15.92 17.28 -1.46
N GLU A 115 15.34 16.54 -0.52
CA GLU A 115 15.13 17.01 0.84
C GLU A 115 16.46 17.32 1.53
N GLU A 116 17.43 16.40 1.44
CA GLU A 116 18.77 16.57 1.99
C GLU A 116 19.49 17.76 1.35
N GLY A 117 19.29 17.99 0.04
CA GLY A 117 19.73 19.18 -0.66
C GLY A 117 19.19 20.47 -0.03
N LEU A 118 17.88 20.56 0.16
CA LEU A 118 17.22 21.70 0.81
C LEU A 118 17.73 21.92 2.23
N MET A 119 17.86 20.86 3.01
CA MET A 119 18.37 20.89 4.37
C MET A 119 19.80 21.42 4.42
N ARG A 120 20.68 20.95 3.53
CA ARG A 120 22.07 21.39 3.43
C ARG A 120 22.16 22.86 3.04
N ASP A 121 21.42 23.27 2.02
CA ASP A 121 21.46 24.64 1.49
C ASP A 121 20.96 25.68 2.52
N ASN A 122 20.10 25.25 3.44
CA ASN A 122 19.57 26.09 4.53
C ASN A 122 20.26 25.86 5.89
N GLY A 123 21.28 24.99 5.95
CA GLY A 123 22.07 24.71 7.15
C GLY A 123 21.27 24.06 8.28
N TYR A 124 20.38 23.12 7.97
CA TYR A 124 19.60 22.39 8.98
C TYR A 124 20.52 21.59 9.93
N PRO A 125 20.46 21.82 11.25
CA PRO A 125 21.38 21.20 12.20
C PRO A 125 21.29 19.66 12.28
N GLY A 126 20.10 19.10 12.02
CA GLY A 126 19.85 17.65 12.12
C GLY A 126 20.10 16.86 10.84
N LEU A 127 20.83 17.41 9.86
CA LEU A 127 21.02 16.78 8.55
C LEU A 127 21.64 15.39 8.65
N GLU A 128 22.75 15.23 9.38
CA GLU A 128 23.44 13.95 9.46
C GLU A 128 22.57 12.83 10.03
N GLU A 129 21.80 13.13 11.08
CA GLU A 129 20.87 12.17 11.70
C GLU A 129 19.73 11.79 10.75
N HIS A 130 19.19 12.76 10.02
CA HIS A 130 18.15 12.53 9.01
C HIS A 130 18.67 11.60 7.90
N GLN A 131 19.88 11.85 7.38
CA GLN A 131 20.50 10.99 6.36
C GLN A 131 20.73 9.56 6.84
N VAL A 132 20.99 9.34 8.13
CA VAL A 132 21.10 7.99 8.70
C VAL A 132 19.76 7.24 8.59
N GLN A 133 18.64 7.92 8.88
CA GLN A 133 17.30 7.34 8.75
C GLN A 133 17.00 6.96 7.30
N HIS A 134 17.32 7.85 6.35
CA HIS A 134 17.18 7.61 4.90
C HIS A 134 18.00 6.41 4.43
N ARG A 135 19.30 6.36 4.76
CA ARG A 135 20.16 5.22 4.40
C ARG A 135 19.64 3.91 4.97
N SER A 136 19.22 3.90 6.24
CA SER A 136 18.67 2.71 6.89
C SER A 136 17.39 2.20 6.21
N MET A 137 16.53 3.11 5.75
CA MET A 137 15.33 2.77 5.00
C MET A 137 15.69 2.15 3.65
N ILE A 138 16.58 2.78 2.89
CA ILE A 138 17.02 2.28 1.58
C ILE A 138 17.67 0.89 1.70
N GLU A 139 18.52 0.67 2.70
CA GLU A 139 19.13 -0.66 2.94
C GLU A 139 18.08 -1.74 3.23
N GLN A 140 17.01 -1.42 3.95
CA GLN A 140 15.91 -2.35 4.20
C GLN A 140 15.14 -2.67 2.92
N VAL A 141 14.87 -1.65 2.11
CA VAL A 141 14.22 -1.80 0.81
C VAL A 141 15.03 -2.65 -0.15
N GLU A 142 16.35 -2.45 -0.22
CA GLU A 142 17.23 -3.25 -1.08
C GLU A 142 17.28 -4.72 -0.66
N LYS A 143 17.19 -5.02 0.65
CA LYS A 143 17.03 -6.40 1.14
C LYS A 143 15.72 -7.02 0.67
N PHE A 144 14.63 -6.26 0.67
CA PHE A 144 13.35 -6.71 0.15
C PHE A 144 13.40 -6.95 -1.36
N SER A 145 14.00 -6.05 -2.14
CA SER A 145 14.15 -6.22 -3.60
C SER A 145 14.91 -7.49 -3.96
N LYS A 146 16.02 -7.79 -3.27
CA LYS A 146 16.77 -9.05 -3.47
C LYS A 146 15.92 -10.28 -3.19
N ARG A 147 15.15 -10.28 -2.09
CA ARG A 147 14.22 -11.39 -1.77
C ARG A 147 13.16 -11.61 -2.85
N ILE A 148 12.71 -10.53 -3.50
CA ILE A 148 11.74 -10.60 -4.59
C ILE A 148 12.40 -11.20 -5.84
N GLU A 149 13.60 -10.75 -6.21
CA GLU A 149 14.36 -11.25 -7.38
C GLU A 149 14.67 -12.74 -7.30
N GLU A 150 15.02 -13.25 -6.12
CA GLU A 150 15.35 -14.66 -5.89
C GLU A 150 14.13 -15.61 -5.98
N ARG A 151 12.90 -15.07 -6.03
CA ARG A 151 11.67 -15.87 -6.09
C ARG A 151 10.98 -15.77 -7.45
N PRO A 152 10.65 -16.90 -8.10
CA PRO A 152 10.00 -16.91 -9.41
C PRO A 152 8.58 -16.35 -9.41
N ASN A 153 7.89 -16.36 -8.26
CA ASN A 153 6.60 -15.70 -8.07
C ASN A 153 6.74 -14.72 -6.89
N CYS A 154 6.25 -13.47 -7.04
CA CYS A 154 5.98 -12.67 -5.83
C CYS A 154 4.73 -13.28 -5.21
N GLU A 155 4.90 -14.11 -4.18
CA GLU A 155 3.76 -14.47 -3.34
C GLU A 155 3.17 -13.16 -2.81
N ASP A 156 1.85 -12.99 -2.93
CA ASP A 156 1.12 -11.77 -2.53
C ASP A 156 1.55 -11.28 -1.14
N ASP A 157 1.93 -12.20 -0.25
CA ASP A 157 2.43 -11.93 1.10
C ASP A 157 3.72 -11.10 1.14
N VAL A 158 4.70 -11.35 0.26
CA VAL A 158 5.99 -10.62 0.26
C VAL A 158 5.79 -9.19 -0.25
N CYS A 159 5.05 -9.04 -1.34
CA CYS A 159 4.74 -7.73 -1.89
C CYS A 159 3.94 -6.88 -0.87
N MET A 160 3.00 -7.49 -0.14
CA MET A 160 2.27 -6.81 0.94
C MET A 160 3.10 -6.55 2.20
N GLU A 161 4.09 -7.38 2.52
CA GLU A 161 5.06 -7.14 3.61
C GLU A 161 5.84 -5.84 3.35
N ILE A 162 6.36 -5.69 2.12
CA ILE A 162 7.11 -4.52 1.69
C ILE A 162 6.25 -3.27 1.72
N TYR A 163 5.04 -3.37 1.16
CA TYR A 163 4.06 -2.29 1.20
C TYR A 163 3.83 -1.79 2.63
N ARG A 164 3.55 -2.70 3.58
CA ARG A 164 3.27 -2.33 4.98
C ARG A 164 4.47 -1.71 5.65
N PHE A 165 5.67 -2.21 5.39
CA PHE A 165 6.91 -1.62 5.86
C PHE A 165 7.05 -0.17 5.35
N LEU A 166 6.97 0.02 4.02
CA LEU A 166 7.11 1.33 3.39
C LEU A 166 6.05 2.32 3.86
N LYS A 167 4.78 1.89 3.94
CA LYS A 167 3.67 2.68 4.48
C LYS A 167 3.97 3.11 5.92
N SER A 168 4.34 2.17 6.78
CA SER A 168 4.61 2.46 8.19
C SER A 168 5.78 3.42 8.35
N TRP A 169 6.85 3.19 7.60
CA TRP A 169 8.05 4.04 7.64
C TRP A 169 7.73 5.45 7.15
N LEU A 170 7.12 5.59 5.96
CA LEU A 170 6.82 6.89 5.35
C LEU A 170 5.92 7.74 6.25
N ILE A 171 4.81 7.17 6.73
CA ILE A 171 3.87 7.92 7.59
C ILE A 171 4.53 8.35 8.90
N ASN A 172 5.37 7.50 9.49
CA ASN A 172 6.06 7.83 10.72
C ASN A 172 7.12 8.92 10.51
N HIS A 173 7.91 8.80 9.43
CA HIS A 173 8.98 9.72 9.05
C HIS A 173 8.43 11.12 8.77
N ILE A 174 7.40 11.23 7.92
CA ILE A 174 6.73 12.51 7.63
C ILE A 174 6.21 13.16 8.91
N THR A 175 5.55 12.38 9.77
CA THR A 175 4.82 12.94 10.92
C THR A 175 5.75 13.44 12.03
N HIS A 176 6.96 12.87 12.15
CA HIS A 176 7.85 13.14 13.29
C HIS A 176 9.19 13.75 12.89
N THR A 177 9.73 13.40 11.73
CA THR A 177 11.05 13.85 11.27
C THR A 177 10.89 15.01 10.29
N ASP A 178 10.14 14.84 9.19
CA ASP A 178 10.10 15.83 8.10
C ASP A 178 9.34 17.08 8.51
N LYS A 179 8.41 16.98 9.47
CA LYS A 179 7.76 18.15 10.07
C LYS A 179 8.75 19.08 10.77
N GLU A 180 9.80 18.57 11.39
CA GLU A 180 10.82 19.41 12.02
C GLU A 180 11.69 20.09 10.96
N VAL A 181 11.97 19.40 9.85
CA VAL A 181 12.61 19.97 8.67
C VAL A 181 11.75 21.10 8.09
N GLY A 182 10.46 20.85 7.85
CA GLY A 182 9.51 21.85 7.35
C GLY A 182 9.44 23.09 8.23
N LYS A 183 9.29 22.92 9.55
CA LYS A 183 9.31 24.05 10.51
C LYS A 183 10.60 24.88 10.39
N TYR A 184 11.75 24.22 10.27
CA TYR A 184 13.01 24.91 10.13
C TYR A 184 13.11 25.66 8.79
N LEU A 185 12.77 25.01 7.68
CA LEU A 185 12.81 25.63 6.34
C LEU A 185 11.86 26.82 6.23
N LEU A 186 10.65 26.72 6.79
CA LEU A 186 9.70 27.83 6.91
C LEU A 186 10.31 29.01 7.70
N SER A 187 11.05 28.73 8.78
CA SER A 187 11.75 29.78 9.54
C SER A 187 12.87 30.48 8.76
N LYS A 188 13.34 29.86 7.67
CA LYS A 188 14.30 30.42 6.72
C LYS A 188 13.64 31.11 5.52
N GLY A 189 12.30 31.18 5.49
CA GLY A 189 11.54 31.80 4.41
C GLY A 189 11.38 30.93 3.17
N GLN A 190 11.59 29.62 3.28
CA GLN A 190 11.25 28.66 2.23
C GLN A 190 9.76 28.34 2.27
N HIS A 191 9.17 28.03 1.12
CA HIS A 191 7.76 27.68 0.94
C HIS A 191 7.61 26.57 -0.10
#